data_AF-A0A958NK16-F1
#
_entry.id   AF-A0A958NK16-F1
#
_cell.length_a   1.000
_cell.length_b   1.000
_cell.length_c   1.000
_cell.angle_alpha   90.00
_cell.angle_beta   90.00
_cell.angle_gamma   90.00
#
_symmetry.space_group_name_H-M   'P 1'
#
loop_
_entity.id
_entity.type
_entity.pdbx_description
1 polymer ?
#
loop_
_entity_poly.entity_id
_entity_poly.type
_entity_poly.pdbx_seq_one_letter_code
_entity_poly.pdbx_strand_id
1 'polypeptide(L)'
;MSAYLHNTIPNLKPFDFERHHNSHFINQQWVLVNGITKKKEVYTFRDNNILEIERKDATITTSWTLSIQNIFTIETEDGIITVKAYFKDDDILILNHQDKEEFALYINTTNYSDDLNSIEDIQTYLKEKYKKKVSKVIHKHEFYYISKSEEFGPCTVEQLKEKVDNQDISAYCFVRDVNEESYAKRLRIVDLIQEL
;
A
#
# COMPACT_ATOMS: atom_id res chain seq x y z
N MET A 1 12.41 -10.05 19.06
CA MET A 1 11.03 -10.25 18.55
C MET A 1 10.62 -9.25 17.47
N SER A 2 11.05 -7.97 17.49
CA SER A 2 10.74 -7.02 16.40
C SER A 2 11.46 -7.29 15.07
N ALA A 3 12.62 -7.95 15.10
CA ALA A 3 13.46 -8.15 13.91
C ALA A 3 12.80 -9.05 12.85
N TYR A 4 12.10 -10.12 13.24
CA TYR A 4 11.44 -11.03 12.29
C TYR A 4 10.44 -10.27 11.40
N LEU A 5 9.47 -9.59 12.03
CA LEU A 5 8.44 -8.84 11.31
C LEU A 5 9.04 -7.75 10.41
N HIS A 6 9.98 -6.95 10.91
CA HIS A 6 10.58 -5.85 10.14
C HIS A 6 11.49 -6.33 9.00
N ASN A 7 12.12 -7.49 9.16
CA ASN A 7 12.89 -8.13 8.08
C ASN A 7 11.97 -8.71 7.00
N THR A 8 10.80 -9.23 7.37
CA THR A 8 9.83 -9.79 6.42
C THR A 8 9.02 -8.71 5.70
N ILE A 9 8.56 -7.69 6.44
CA ILE A 9 7.76 -6.58 5.90
C ILE A 9 8.40 -5.26 6.31
N PRO A 10 9.19 -4.64 5.41
CA PRO A 10 9.87 -3.38 5.73
C PRO A 10 8.89 -2.20 5.75
N ASN A 11 9.30 -1.12 6.42
CA ASN A 11 8.61 0.17 6.44
C ASN A 11 7.18 0.13 7.03
N LEU A 12 6.96 -0.74 8.01
CA LEU A 12 5.72 -0.76 8.80
C LEU A 12 5.63 0.45 9.73
N LYS A 13 4.44 1.03 9.83
CA LYS A 13 4.10 2.08 10.79
C LYS A 13 3.26 1.47 11.92
N PRO A 14 3.58 1.73 13.19
CA PRO A 14 2.76 1.23 14.29
C PRO A 14 1.35 1.83 14.22
N PHE A 15 0.37 1.05 14.68
CA PHE A 15 -0.98 1.57 14.90
C PHE A 15 -0.96 2.72 15.90
N ASP A 16 -1.76 3.74 15.60
CA ASP A 16 -1.95 4.94 16.39
C ASP A 16 -3.45 5.16 16.50
N PHE A 17 -3.96 5.19 17.73
CA PHE A 17 -5.39 5.22 18.01
C PHE A 17 -6.04 6.50 17.48
N GLU A 18 -5.49 7.65 17.82
CA GLU A 18 -6.01 8.97 17.44
C GLU A 18 -6.08 9.11 15.92
N ARG A 19 -5.07 8.62 15.21
CA ARG A 19 -4.98 8.76 13.76
C ARG A 19 -5.78 7.74 12.99
N HIS A 20 -5.79 6.47 13.43
CA HIS A 20 -6.24 5.36 12.58
C HIS A 20 -7.56 4.72 13.03
N HIS A 21 -7.93 4.80 14.31
CA HIS A 21 -9.05 4.04 14.86
C HIS A 21 -10.35 4.29 14.08
N ASN A 22 -10.81 5.54 14.04
CA ASN A 22 -12.09 5.89 13.41
C ASN A 22 -12.02 6.01 11.89
N SER A 23 -10.86 6.37 11.35
CA SER A 23 -10.68 6.74 9.94
C SER A 23 -10.34 5.55 9.05
N HIS A 24 -9.53 4.62 9.56
CA HIS A 24 -8.88 3.59 8.75
C HIS A 24 -9.06 2.18 9.29
N PHE A 25 -9.54 1.98 10.52
CA PHE A 25 -9.58 0.65 11.16
C PHE A 25 -11.00 0.15 11.42
N ILE A 26 -11.82 0.94 12.13
CA ILE A 26 -13.18 0.57 12.53
C ILE A 26 -14.14 0.59 11.34
N ASN A 27 -15.08 -0.35 11.34
CA ASN A 27 -16.13 -0.53 10.32
C ASN A 27 -15.58 -0.71 8.90
N GLN A 28 -14.32 -1.15 8.79
CA GLN A 28 -13.68 -1.52 7.54
C GLN A 28 -13.70 -3.04 7.37
N GLN A 29 -13.83 -3.49 6.12
CA GLN A 29 -13.77 -4.90 5.74
C GLN A 29 -12.31 -5.30 5.47
N TRP A 30 -11.80 -6.24 6.26
CA TRP A 30 -10.41 -6.71 6.22
C TRP A 30 -10.32 -8.16 5.78
N VAL A 31 -9.93 -8.40 4.53
CA VAL A 31 -9.73 -9.76 4.01
C VAL A 31 -8.42 -10.33 4.55
N LEU A 32 -8.49 -11.48 5.22
CA LEU A 32 -7.30 -12.18 5.71
C LEU A 32 -6.55 -12.86 4.56
N VAL A 33 -5.29 -12.47 4.34
CA VAL A 33 -4.46 -12.98 3.24
C VAL A 33 -3.79 -14.32 3.58
N ASN A 34 -3.23 -14.46 4.79
CA ASN A 34 -2.45 -15.65 5.17
C ASN A 34 -3.24 -16.97 5.08
N GLY A 35 -4.57 -16.92 5.14
CA GLY A 35 -5.47 -18.07 5.13
C GLY A 35 -6.29 -18.25 3.85
N ILE A 36 -6.20 -17.33 2.89
CA ILE A 36 -7.15 -17.24 1.78
C ILE A 36 -7.21 -18.49 0.88
N THR A 37 -6.11 -19.24 0.79
CA THR A 37 -6.06 -20.53 0.05
C THR A 37 -6.93 -21.61 0.66
N LYS A 38 -7.18 -21.54 1.97
CA LYS A 38 -8.02 -22.50 2.69
C LYS A 38 -9.45 -22.02 2.78
N LYS A 39 -9.61 -20.77 3.22
CA LYS A 39 -10.91 -20.11 3.41
C LYS A 39 -10.76 -18.60 3.30
N LYS A 40 -11.66 -17.96 2.54
CA LYS A 40 -11.82 -16.50 2.58
C LYS A 40 -12.52 -16.14 3.89
N GLU A 41 -11.91 -15.22 4.61
CA GLU A 41 -12.48 -14.64 5.83
C GLU A 41 -12.34 -13.13 5.77
N VAL A 42 -13.43 -12.44 6.07
CA VAL A 42 -13.49 -10.97 6.12
C VAL A 42 -13.75 -10.54 7.55
N TYR A 43 -12.82 -9.78 8.10
CA TYR A 43 -12.86 -9.30 9.47
C TYR A 43 -13.37 -7.86 9.48
N THR A 44 -14.35 -7.57 10.31
CA THR A 44 -14.84 -6.20 10.53
C THR A 44 -14.78 -5.88 12.01
N PHE A 45 -13.84 -5.01 12.37
CA PHE A 45 -13.72 -4.48 13.73
C PHE A 45 -14.80 -3.41 13.92
N ARG A 46 -15.83 -3.72 14.69
CA ARG A 46 -16.94 -2.83 14.99
C ARG A 46 -16.69 -2.04 16.26
N ASP A 47 -17.45 -0.96 16.39
CA ASP A 47 -17.63 -0.27 17.67
C ASP A 47 -18.13 -1.24 18.76
N ASN A 48 -17.95 -0.86 20.02
CA ASN A 48 -18.32 -1.67 21.19
C ASN A 48 -17.55 -2.99 21.32
N ASN A 49 -16.31 -3.06 20.85
CA ASN A 49 -15.41 -4.21 21.07
C ASN A 49 -15.91 -5.50 20.39
N ILE A 50 -16.71 -5.37 19.33
CA ILE A 50 -17.25 -6.49 18.55
C ILE A 50 -16.38 -6.72 17.31
N LEU A 51 -16.03 -7.97 17.07
CA LEU A 51 -15.35 -8.41 15.84
C LEU A 51 -16.29 -9.34 15.08
N GLU A 52 -16.67 -8.94 13.87
CA GLU A 52 -17.41 -9.78 12.94
C GLU A 52 -16.43 -10.47 11.99
N ILE A 53 -16.60 -11.79 11.81
CA ILE A 53 -15.81 -12.60 10.89
C ILE A 53 -16.78 -13.24 9.92
N GLU A 54 -16.84 -12.70 8.72
CA GLU A 54 -17.65 -13.24 7.63
C GLU A 54 -16.88 -14.33 6.88
N ARG A 55 -17.55 -15.47 6.70
CA ARG A 55 -17.13 -16.61 5.90
C ARG A 55 -18.22 -16.90 4.88
N LYS A 56 -17.88 -17.66 3.84
CA LYS A 56 -18.82 -18.01 2.75
C LYS A 56 -20.19 -18.51 3.24
N ASP A 57 -20.21 -19.30 4.32
CA ASP A 57 -21.41 -19.99 4.78
C ASP A 57 -21.91 -19.50 6.16
N ALA A 58 -21.21 -18.57 6.82
CA ALA A 58 -21.55 -18.12 8.17
C ALA A 58 -20.88 -16.78 8.53
N THR A 59 -21.52 -16.03 9.43
CA THR A 59 -20.89 -14.90 10.13
C THR A 59 -20.72 -15.28 11.59
N ILE A 60 -19.49 -15.11 12.10
CA ILE A 60 -19.15 -15.33 13.50
C ILE A 60 -18.96 -13.96 14.15
N THR A 61 -19.46 -13.81 15.36
CA THR A 61 -19.26 -12.62 16.17
C THR A 61 -18.46 -12.99 17.40
N THR A 62 -17.35 -12.29 17.59
CA THR A 62 -16.46 -12.45 18.74
C THR A 62 -16.07 -11.09 19.30
N SER A 63 -15.19 -11.04 20.29
CA SER A 63 -14.76 -9.81 20.94
C SER A 63 -13.32 -9.42 20.61
N TRP A 64 -13.05 -8.12 20.65
CA TRP A 64 -11.70 -7.58 20.61
C TRP A 64 -11.60 -6.39 21.57
N THR A 65 -10.43 -6.15 22.14
CA THR A 65 -10.18 -4.95 22.96
C THR A 65 -8.83 -4.35 22.61
N LEU A 66 -8.66 -3.07 22.94
CA LEU A 66 -7.42 -2.34 22.74
C LEU A 66 -6.96 -1.73 24.05
N SER A 67 -5.72 -2.02 24.43
CA SER A 67 -5.10 -1.42 25.61
C SER A 67 -4.53 -0.03 25.29
N ILE A 68 -4.24 0.74 26.34
CA ILE A 68 -3.59 2.06 26.27
C ILE A 68 -2.22 2.00 25.56
N GLN A 69 -1.60 0.82 25.50
CA GLN A 69 -0.31 0.58 24.82
C GLN A 69 -0.47 0.14 23.35
N ASN A 70 -1.67 0.32 22.76
CA ASN A 70 -2.02 -0.15 21.42
C ASN A 70 -1.81 -1.66 21.22
N ILE A 71 -2.01 -2.44 22.29
CA ILE A 71 -2.00 -3.91 22.22
C ILE A 71 -3.45 -4.37 22.09
N PHE A 72 -3.72 -5.12 21.03
CA PHE A 72 -5.01 -5.70 20.75
C PHE A 72 -5.10 -7.06 21.42
N THR A 73 -6.23 -7.32 22.07
CA THR A 73 -6.60 -8.65 22.56
C THR A 73 -7.80 -9.12 21.76
N ILE A 74 -7.68 -10.25 21.08
CA ILE A 74 -8.71 -10.78 20.19
C ILE A 74 -9.12 -12.17 20.68
N GLU A 75 -10.43 -12.38 20.80
CA GLU A 75 -10.98 -13.68 21.13
C GLU A 75 -11.17 -14.51 19.84
N THR A 76 -10.48 -15.64 19.76
CA THR A 76 -10.52 -16.57 18.62
C THR A 76 -11.10 -17.91 19.06
N GLU A 77 -11.43 -18.78 18.09
CA GLU A 77 -11.87 -20.17 18.36
C GLU A 77 -10.86 -20.95 19.22
N ASP A 78 -9.56 -20.68 19.04
CA ASP A 78 -8.46 -21.34 19.77
C ASP A 78 -8.11 -20.65 21.11
N GLY A 79 -8.87 -19.60 21.47
CA GLY A 79 -8.69 -18.81 22.69
C GLY A 79 -8.29 -17.36 22.45
N ILE A 80 -7.86 -16.69 23.51
CA ILE A 80 -7.51 -15.26 23.48
C ILE A 80 -6.07 -15.09 23.01
N ILE A 81 -5.85 -14.24 22.01
CA ILE A 81 -4.52 -13.87 21.52
C ILE A 81 -4.24 -12.39 21.78
N THR A 82 -2.95 -12.05 21.90
CA THR A 82 -2.50 -10.65 21.98
C THR A 82 -1.61 -10.29 20.80
N VAL A 83 -1.93 -9.17 20.15
CA VAL A 83 -1.28 -8.74 18.91
C VAL A 83 -0.98 -7.24 18.94
N LYS A 84 0.05 -6.83 18.20
CA LYS A 84 0.30 -5.42 17.88
C LYS A 84 -0.06 -5.16 16.43
N ALA A 85 -0.80 -4.10 16.20
CA ALA A 85 -1.21 -3.69 14.86
C ALA A 85 -0.17 -2.75 14.24
N TYR A 86 0.06 -2.94 12.94
CA TYR A 86 0.90 -2.11 12.10
C TYR A 86 0.23 -1.88 10.75
N PHE A 87 0.44 -0.71 10.16
CA PHE A 87 0.05 -0.42 8.79
C PHE A 87 1.27 -0.42 7.87
N LYS A 88 1.17 -1.13 6.75
CA LYS A 88 2.14 -1.00 5.65
C LYS A 88 1.83 0.21 4.78
N ASP A 89 0.54 0.47 4.60
CA ASP A 89 -0.09 1.66 4.03
C ASP A 89 -1.57 1.66 4.41
N ASP A 90 -2.35 2.57 3.83
CA ASP A 90 -3.74 2.85 4.23
C ASP A 90 -4.69 1.65 4.03
N ASP A 91 -4.35 0.69 3.17
CA ASP A 91 -5.20 -0.48 2.89
C ASP A 91 -4.59 -1.81 3.34
N ILE A 92 -3.41 -1.80 3.98
CA ILE A 92 -2.73 -3.04 4.43
C ILE A 92 -2.44 -2.97 5.92
N LEU A 93 -3.15 -3.79 6.67
CA LEU A 93 -3.05 -3.97 8.11
C LEU A 93 -2.30 -5.28 8.42
N ILE A 94 -1.38 -5.22 9.38
CA ILE A 94 -0.66 -6.36 9.91
C ILE A 94 -0.94 -6.48 11.41
N LEU A 95 -1.38 -7.64 11.85
CA LEU A 95 -1.51 -7.99 13.26
C LEU A 95 -0.40 -8.98 13.62
N ASN A 96 0.58 -8.52 14.39
CA ASN A 96 1.74 -9.32 14.79
C ASN A 96 1.55 -9.91 16.18
N HIS A 97 1.64 -11.24 16.29
CA HIS A 97 1.49 -11.95 17.57
C HIS A 97 2.60 -11.51 18.55
N GLN A 98 2.26 -11.28 19.82
CA GLN A 98 3.26 -10.90 20.82
C GLN A 98 4.11 -12.09 21.28
N ASP A 99 3.51 -13.28 21.38
CA ASP A 99 4.19 -14.48 21.92
C ASP A 99 4.72 -15.46 20.86
N LYS A 100 4.50 -15.21 19.56
CA LYS A 100 4.87 -16.10 18.46
C LYS A 100 5.49 -15.30 17.32
N GLU A 101 6.39 -15.92 16.56
CA GLU A 101 6.93 -15.33 15.31
C GLU A 101 5.95 -15.54 14.15
N GLU A 102 4.72 -15.06 14.34
CA GLU A 102 3.62 -15.19 13.39
C GLU A 102 2.87 -13.85 13.30
N PHE A 103 2.40 -13.53 12.11
CA PHE A 103 1.55 -12.37 11.87
C PHE A 103 0.44 -12.70 10.89
N ALA A 104 -0.66 -11.97 11.01
CA ALA A 104 -1.75 -11.97 10.05
C ALA A 104 -1.71 -10.68 9.22
N LEU A 105 -1.78 -10.83 7.89
CA LEU A 105 -1.86 -9.73 6.93
C LEU A 105 -3.29 -9.62 6.43
N TYR A 106 -3.77 -8.39 6.40
CA TYR A 106 -5.11 -8.04 5.96
C TYR A 106 -5.06 -6.97 4.88
N ILE A 107 -5.99 -7.07 3.93
CA ILE A 107 -6.22 -6.04 2.90
C ILE A 107 -7.60 -5.44 3.13
N ASN A 108 -7.69 -4.11 3.19
CA ASN A 108 -8.97 -3.40 3.27
C ASN A 108 -9.69 -3.54 1.91
N THR A 109 -10.92 -4.05 1.91
CA THR A 109 -11.74 -4.18 0.70
C THR A 109 -13.00 -3.30 0.71
N THR A 110 -13.17 -2.43 1.72
CA THR A 110 -14.40 -1.65 1.95
C THR A 110 -14.84 -0.80 0.74
N ASN A 111 -13.87 -0.22 0.02
CA ASN A 111 -14.12 0.62 -1.14
C ASN A 111 -13.74 -0.04 -2.47
N TYR A 112 -13.54 -1.37 -2.47
CA TYR A 112 -13.11 -2.11 -3.65
C TYR A 112 -14.31 -2.77 -4.33
N SER A 113 -14.39 -2.63 -5.66
CA SER A 113 -15.42 -3.29 -6.47
C SER A 113 -15.11 -4.76 -6.72
N ASP A 114 -13.82 -5.12 -6.65
CA ASP A 114 -13.33 -6.43 -7.06
C ASP A 114 -13.06 -7.29 -5.82
N ASP A 115 -13.58 -8.51 -5.84
CA ASP A 115 -13.42 -9.46 -4.75
C ASP A 115 -12.00 -10.05 -4.71
N LEU A 116 -11.40 -10.10 -3.52
CA LEU A 116 -10.17 -10.86 -3.26
C LEU A 116 -10.56 -12.28 -2.81
N ASN A 117 -10.52 -13.24 -3.73
CA ASN A 117 -10.93 -14.63 -3.46
C ASN A 117 -9.77 -15.63 -3.48
N SER A 118 -8.68 -15.29 -4.13
CA SER A 118 -7.54 -16.19 -4.38
C SER A 118 -6.18 -15.52 -4.17
N ILE A 119 -5.11 -16.33 -4.17
CA ILE A 119 -3.74 -15.79 -4.17
C ILE A 119 -3.49 -14.98 -5.43
N GLU A 120 -4.00 -15.44 -6.58
CA GLU A 120 -3.85 -14.78 -7.87
C GLU A 120 -4.48 -13.39 -7.85
N ASP A 121 -5.66 -13.23 -7.23
CA ASP A 121 -6.31 -11.93 -7.05
C ASP A 121 -5.45 -11.01 -6.17
N ILE A 122 -4.90 -11.52 -5.07
CA ILE A 122 -4.02 -10.75 -4.17
C ILE A 122 -2.74 -10.33 -4.89
N GLN A 123 -2.11 -11.24 -5.64
CA GLN A 123 -0.89 -10.92 -6.40
C GLN A 123 -1.16 -9.84 -7.44
N THR A 124 -2.28 -9.97 -8.16
CA THR A 124 -2.71 -8.97 -9.15
C THR A 124 -2.98 -7.63 -8.47
N TYR A 125 -3.73 -7.63 -7.37
CA TYR A 125 -4.02 -6.44 -6.57
C TYR A 125 -2.75 -5.73 -6.10
N LEU A 126 -1.82 -6.46 -5.44
CA LEU A 126 -0.59 -5.87 -4.92
C LEU A 126 0.27 -5.35 -6.07
N LYS A 127 0.40 -6.12 -7.15
CA LYS A 127 1.14 -5.72 -8.34
C LYS A 127 0.57 -4.43 -8.93
N GLU A 128 -0.74 -4.34 -9.13
CA GLU A 128 -1.37 -3.14 -9.66
C GLU A 128 -1.28 -1.94 -8.72
N LYS A 129 -1.55 -2.13 -7.43
CA LYS A 129 -1.48 -1.08 -6.42
C LYS A 129 -0.09 -0.47 -6.36
N TYR A 130 0.94 -1.30 -6.27
CA TYR A 130 2.31 -0.81 -6.17
C TYR A 130 2.87 -0.36 -7.52
N LYS A 131 2.44 -0.94 -8.65
CA LYS A 131 2.72 -0.39 -9.97
C LYS A 131 2.13 1.01 -10.12
N LYS A 132 0.87 1.23 -9.73
CA LYS A 132 0.21 2.56 -9.71
C LYS A 132 0.89 3.53 -8.74
N LYS A 133 1.42 3.06 -7.62
CA LYS A 133 2.14 3.90 -6.65
C LYS A 133 3.49 4.35 -7.21
N VAL A 134 4.24 3.43 -7.84
CA VAL A 134 5.49 3.74 -8.53
C VAL A 134 5.22 4.65 -9.73
N SER A 135 4.19 4.36 -10.54
CA SER A 135 3.82 5.24 -11.65
C SER A 135 3.41 6.62 -11.16
N LYS A 136 2.60 6.76 -10.10
CA LYS A 136 2.27 8.08 -9.50
C LYS A 136 3.47 8.85 -8.95
N VAL A 137 4.50 8.15 -8.46
CA VAL A 137 5.75 8.79 -8.04
C VAL A 137 6.56 9.22 -9.28
N ILE A 138 6.60 8.40 -10.32
CA ILE A 138 7.24 8.73 -11.61
C ILE A 138 6.52 9.90 -12.31
N HIS A 139 5.19 9.94 -12.30
CA HIS A 139 4.36 11.00 -12.88
C HIS A 139 4.54 12.35 -12.15
N LYS A 140 4.96 12.33 -10.88
CA LYS A 140 5.32 13.55 -10.12
C LYS A 140 6.79 13.88 -10.19
N HIS A 141 7.60 12.97 -10.75
CA HIS A 141 9.03 13.15 -10.81
C HIS A 141 9.35 14.18 -11.88
N GLU A 142 10.19 15.13 -11.48
CA GLU A 142 10.48 16.29 -12.31
C GLU A 142 11.86 16.16 -12.96
N PHE A 143 11.92 16.63 -14.21
CA PHE A 143 13.13 16.62 -15.02
C PHE A 143 13.39 18.02 -15.57
N TYR A 144 14.67 18.34 -15.70
CA TYR A 144 15.12 19.45 -16.54
C TYR A 144 15.47 18.91 -17.92
N TYR A 145 15.14 19.65 -18.99
CA TYR A 145 15.48 19.29 -20.36
C TYR A 145 16.31 20.38 -21.04
N ILE A 146 17.17 19.97 -21.97
CA ILE A 146 17.90 20.92 -22.83
C ILE A 146 17.24 20.99 -24.19
N SER A 147 16.91 22.21 -24.60
CA SER A 147 16.46 22.53 -25.95
C SER A 147 17.15 23.80 -26.41
N LYS A 148 17.54 23.90 -27.69
CA LYS A 148 18.19 25.10 -28.24
C LYS A 148 19.41 25.59 -27.41
N SER A 149 20.14 24.68 -26.77
CA SER A 149 21.30 24.95 -25.88
C SER A 149 21.00 25.67 -24.57
N GLU A 150 19.72 25.76 -24.18
CA GLU A 150 19.27 26.28 -22.89
C GLU A 150 18.58 25.18 -22.07
N GLU A 151 18.68 25.26 -20.74
CA GLU A 151 18.00 24.35 -19.81
C GLU A 151 16.62 24.90 -19.44
N PHE A 152 15.63 24.02 -19.45
CA PHE A 152 14.24 24.33 -19.13
C PHE A 152 13.66 23.29 -18.16
N GLY A 153 12.73 23.71 -17.32
CA GLY A 153 12.10 22.86 -16.30
C GLY A 153 12.04 23.56 -14.94
N PRO A 154 11.72 22.83 -13.86
CA PRO A 154 11.38 21.40 -13.84
C PRO A 154 10.03 21.09 -14.54
N CYS A 155 9.90 19.91 -15.14
CA CYS A 155 8.66 19.42 -15.78
C CYS A 155 8.46 17.92 -15.52
N THR A 156 7.20 17.47 -15.47
CA THR A 156 6.88 16.03 -15.38
C THR A 156 6.94 15.34 -16.75
N VAL A 157 6.92 14.00 -16.76
CA VAL A 157 6.92 13.22 -18.01
C VAL A 157 5.68 13.53 -18.87
N GLU A 158 4.52 13.79 -18.26
CA GLU A 158 3.28 14.15 -18.97
C GLU A 158 3.41 15.51 -19.66
N GLN A 159 4.00 16.50 -18.99
CA GLN A 159 4.24 17.82 -19.55
C GLN A 159 5.27 17.76 -20.69
N LEU A 160 6.30 16.92 -20.55
CA LEU A 160 7.27 16.67 -21.62
C LEU A 160 6.59 16.00 -22.82
N LYS A 161 5.71 15.02 -22.59
CA LYS A 161 4.91 14.37 -23.63
C LYS A 161 4.02 15.36 -24.37
N GLU A 162 3.27 16.20 -23.64
CA GLU A 162 2.41 17.23 -24.23
C GLU A 162 3.21 18.21 -25.11
N LYS A 163 4.39 18.65 -24.65
CA LYS A 163 5.28 19.52 -25.44
C LYS A 163 5.83 18.84 -26.70
N VAL A 164 6.10 17.53 -26.64
CA VAL A 164 6.52 16.76 -27.82
C VAL A 164 5.36 16.59 -28.80
N ASP A 165 4.17 16.26 -28.30
CA ASP A 165 2.96 16.08 -29.11
C ASP A 165 2.55 17.41 -29.80
N ASN A 166 2.72 18.54 -29.11
CA ASN A 166 2.53 19.89 -29.65
C ASN A 166 3.67 20.38 -30.55
N GLN A 167 4.74 19.57 -30.73
CA GLN A 167 5.94 19.91 -31.50
C GLN A 167 6.75 21.11 -30.98
N ASP A 168 6.55 21.49 -29.70
CA ASP A 168 7.32 22.56 -29.05
C ASP A 168 8.78 22.15 -28.80
N ILE A 169 9.00 20.86 -28.52
CA ILE A 169 10.31 20.27 -28.21
C ILE A 169 10.47 18.91 -28.92
N SER A 170 11.71 18.52 -29.18
CA SER A 170 12.00 17.20 -29.78
C SER A 170 11.93 16.09 -28.73
N ALA A 171 11.34 14.94 -29.09
CA ALA A 171 11.37 13.74 -28.25
C ALA A 171 12.80 13.22 -27.97
N TYR A 172 13.79 13.68 -28.75
CA TYR A 172 15.20 13.35 -28.58
C TYR A 172 15.97 14.34 -27.71
N CYS A 173 15.32 15.38 -27.18
CA CYS A 173 15.93 16.28 -26.21
C CYS A 173 16.43 15.49 -24.99
N PHE A 174 17.59 15.89 -24.48
CA PHE A 174 18.15 15.28 -23.27
C PHE A 174 17.46 15.83 -22.03
N VAL A 175 17.25 14.93 -21.07
CA VAL A 175 16.69 15.22 -19.76
C VAL A 175 17.65 14.78 -18.66
N ARG A 176 17.65 15.51 -17.54
CA ARG A 176 18.27 15.09 -16.29
C ARG A 176 17.23 15.13 -15.18
N ASP A 177 17.41 14.26 -14.22
CA ASP A 177 16.65 14.24 -12.98
C ASP A 177 16.86 15.56 -12.20
N VAL A 178 15.81 16.07 -11.55
CA VAL A 178 15.91 17.24 -10.65
C VAL A 178 16.94 17.06 -9.54
N ASN A 179 17.19 15.82 -9.11
CA ASN A 179 18.16 15.46 -8.07
C ASN A 179 19.60 15.26 -8.59
N GLU A 180 19.82 15.31 -9.91
CA GLU A 180 21.15 15.17 -10.51
C GLU A 180 21.74 16.54 -10.83
N GLU A 181 22.97 16.80 -10.38
CA GLU A 181 23.66 18.08 -10.56
C GLU A 181 24.10 18.33 -12.03
N SER A 182 24.08 17.31 -12.89
CA SER A 182 24.52 17.44 -14.29
C SER A 182 23.86 16.43 -15.23
N TYR A 183 23.99 16.66 -16.55
CA TYR A 183 23.55 15.76 -17.62
C TYR A 183 24.48 14.55 -17.86
N ALA A 184 25.32 14.18 -16.88
CA ALA A 184 26.19 13.01 -16.98
C ALA A 184 25.37 11.71 -17.12
N LYS A 185 24.24 11.60 -16.41
CA LYS A 185 23.30 10.47 -16.45
C LYS A 185 22.05 10.78 -17.28
N ARG A 186 22.20 11.60 -18.33
CA ARG A 186 21.06 12.07 -19.13
C ARG A 186 20.32 10.92 -19.81
N LEU A 187 19.00 11.04 -19.86
CA LEU A 187 18.11 10.23 -20.69
C LEU A 187 17.57 11.10 -21.84
N ARG A 188 16.83 10.51 -22.78
CA ARG A 188 16.04 11.28 -23.75
C ARG A 188 14.58 11.30 -23.31
N ILE A 189 13.84 12.33 -23.73
CA ILE A 189 12.40 12.43 -23.45
C ILE A 189 11.65 11.17 -23.91
N VAL A 190 11.98 10.63 -25.08
CA VAL A 190 11.38 9.38 -25.60
C VAL A 190 11.60 8.17 -24.69
N ASP A 191 12.76 8.08 -24.01
CA ASP A 191 13.06 6.98 -23.10
C ASP A 191 12.16 7.06 -21.84
N LEU A 192 11.74 8.26 -21.44
CA LEU A 192 10.79 8.46 -20.34
C LEU A 192 9.34 8.19 -20.76
N ILE A 193 8.94 8.64 -21.97
CA ILE A 193 7.57 8.49 -22.47
C ILE A 193 7.21 7.01 -22.71
N GLN A 194 8.18 6.17 -23.07
CA GLN A 194 7.96 4.73 -23.28
C GLN A 194 7.59 3.96 -22.01
N GLU A 195 7.87 4.53 -20.82
CA GLU A 195 7.56 3.92 -19.52
C GLU A 195 6.19 4.36 -18.95
N LEU A 196 5.46 5.23 -19.67
CA LEU A 196 4.06 5.60 -19.38
C LEU A 196 3.09 4.51 -19.87
#